data_AF-A0A7S3LEI2-F1
#
_entry.id   AF-A0A7S3LEI2-F1
#
_cell.length_a   1.000
_cell.length_b   1.000
_cell.length_c   1.000
_cell.angle_alpha   90.00
_cell.angle_beta   90.00
_cell.angle_gamma   90.00
#
_symmetry.space_group_name_H-M   'P 1'
#
loop_
_entity.id
_entity.type
_entity.pdbx_description
1 polymer ?
#
loop_
_entity_poly.entity_id
_entity_poly.type
_entity_poly.pdbx_seq_one_letter_code
_entity_poly.pdbx_strand_id
1 'polypeptide(L)'
;SLSLLRGFDSFDYLLLPEDSYCRLLARKTAVVGYIYTLHVFIIMAQVSSSWNVGQVVNVKPRTWAGINRPGGAGKITKVEMQDDQVKLTVKYILGGSDKDLDPCLVEVPEELGTRERK
;
A
#
# COMPACT_ATOMS: atom_id res chain seq x y z
N SER A 1 -16.77 -23.57 -42.95
CA SER A 1 -16.31 -22.21 -43.25
C SER A 1 -15.79 -21.62 -41.96
N LEU A 2 -14.47 -21.40 -41.89
CA LEU A 2 -13.77 -20.60 -40.87
C LEU A 2 -12.30 -20.54 -41.32
N SER A 3 -12.07 -19.64 -42.26
CA SER A 3 -10.76 -19.13 -42.65
C SER A 3 -10.58 -17.79 -41.93
N LEU A 4 -9.32 -17.38 -41.69
CA LEU A 4 -8.85 -16.16 -41.00
C LEU A 4 -8.81 -16.32 -39.47
N LEU A 5 -7.64 -16.30 -38.83
CA LEU A 5 -6.62 -15.25 -38.96
C LEU A 5 -5.21 -15.83 -39.11
N ARG A 6 -4.56 -15.42 -40.22
CA ARG A 6 -3.10 -15.44 -40.38
C ARG A 6 -2.50 -14.32 -39.53
N GLY A 7 -1.31 -14.57 -38.99
CA GLY A 7 -0.31 -13.52 -38.78
C GLY A 7 0.11 -13.32 -37.33
N PHE A 8 1.04 -14.14 -36.86
CA PHE A 8 2.17 -13.61 -36.11
C PHE A 8 3.42 -14.39 -36.49
N ASP A 9 4.46 -13.63 -36.79
CA ASP A 9 5.58 -14.00 -37.63
C ASP A 9 6.40 -15.20 -37.15
N SER A 10 6.75 -16.02 -38.15
CA SER A 10 8.02 -16.72 -38.36
C SER A 10 9.10 -16.42 -37.31
N PHE A 11 9.15 -17.21 -36.25
CA PHE A 11 10.41 -17.51 -35.58
C PHE A 11 10.88 -18.85 -36.11
N ASP A 12 12.02 -18.83 -36.80
CA ASP A 12 12.80 -20.01 -37.15
C ASP A 12 13.06 -20.83 -35.87
N TYR A 13 12.17 -21.78 -35.57
CA TYR A 13 12.46 -22.90 -34.68
C TYR A 13 13.37 -23.86 -35.44
N LEU A 14 14.57 -23.38 -35.74
CA LEU A 14 15.71 -24.24 -36.04
C LEU A 14 15.90 -25.14 -34.83
N LEU A 15 15.44 -26.38 -34.98
CA LEU A 15 15.79 -27.61 -34.24
C LEU A 15 16.95 -27.45 -33.26
N LEU A 16 16.69 -26.83 -32.10
CA LEU A 16 17.52 -27.03 -30.93
C LEU A 16 17.05 -28.34 -30.31
N PRO A 17 17.96 -29.27 -29.96
CA PRO A 17 17.59 -30.55 -29.37
C PRO A 17 16.64 -30.32 -28.19
N GLU A 18 15.56 -31.10 -28.12
CA GLU A 18 14.41 -30.90 -27.22
C GLU A 18 14.81 -30.66 -25.75
N ASP A 19 15.97 -31.20 -25.34
CA ASP A 19 16.59 -31.00 -24.01
C ASP A 19 16.97 -29.55 -23.69
N SER A 20 17.32 -28.74 -24.69
CA SER A 20 17.80 -27.37 -24.50
C SER A 20 16.66 -26.39 -24.22
N TYR A 21 15.51 -26.60 -24.87
CA TYR A 21 14.32 -25.75 -24.70
C TYR A 21 13.68 -25.96 -23.33
N CYS A 22 13.57 -27.21 -22.85
CA CYS A 22 13.08 -27.53 -21.52
C CYS A 22 13.93 -26.88 -20.41
N ARG A 23 15.26 -26.87 -20.55
CA ARG A 23 16.17 -26.19 -19.60
C ARG A 23 16.03 -24.66 -19.65
N LEU A 24 15.85 -24.08 -20.83
CA LEU A 24 15.65 -22.64 -20.98
C LEU A 24 14.31 -22.20 -20.40
N LEU A 25 13.22 -22.93 -20.68
CA LEU A 25 11.90 -22.68 -20.11
C LEU A 25 11.91 -22.82 -18.60
N ALA A 26 12.52 -23.89 -18.05
CA ALA A 26 12.65 -24.07 -16.60
C ALA A 26 13.41 -22.92 -15.93
N ARG A 27 14.46 -22.39 -16.58
CA ARG A 27 15.20 -21.22 -16.07
C ARG A 27 14.37 -19.94 -16.15
N LYS A 28 13.62 -19.72 -17.24
CA LYS A 28 12.73 -18.56 -17.38
C LYS A 28 11.59 -18.59 -16.36
N THR A 29 10.93 -19.74 -16.17
CA THR A 29 9.84 -19.87 -15.19
C THR A 29 10.35 -19.74 -13.76
N ALA A 30 11.55 -20.25 -13.45
CA ALA A 30 12.17 -20.07 -12.13
C ALA A 30 12.51 -18.60 -11.84
N VAL A 31 13.11 -17.88 -12.80
CA VAL A 31 13.43 -16.44 -12.64
C VAL A 31 12.17 -15.61 -12.50
N VAL A 32 11.17 -15.86 -13.35
CA VAL A 32 9.89 -15.17 -13.30
C VAL A 32 9.18 -15.44 -11.96
N GLY A 33 9.14 -16.70 -11.51
CA GLY A 33 8.59 -17.06 -10.20
C GLY A 33 9.30 -16.38 -9.04
N TYR A 34 10.64 -16.31 -9.08
CA TYR A 34 11.44 -15.63 -8.07
C TYR A 34 11.19 -14.12 -8.03
N ILE A 35 11.02 -13.47 -9.19
CA ILE A 35 10.67 -12.05 -9.27
C ILE A 35 9.27 -11.83 -8.67
N TYR A 36 8.29 -12.68 -8.98
CA TYR A 36 6.96 -12.57 -8.39
C TYR A 36 6.95 -12.76 -6.88
N THR A 37 7.69 -13.74 -6.34
CA THR A 37 7.76 -13.96 -4.90
C THR A 37 8.49 -12.82 -4.18
N LEU A 38 9.59 -12.30 -4.75
CA LEU A 38 10.25 -11.12 -4.21
C LEU A 38 9.36 -9.88 -4.25
N HIS A 39 8.64 -9.66 -5.35
CA HIS A 39 7.76 -8.50 -5.49
C HIS A 39 6.62 -8.54 -4.47
N VAL A 40 5.99 -9.70 -4.28
CA VAL A 40 4.97 -9.91 -3.23
C VAL A 40 5.55 -9.70 -1.84
N PHE A 41 6.78 -10.19 -1.56
CA PHE A 41 7.43 -10.02 -0.26
C PHE A 41 7.78 -8.55 0.03
N ILE A 42 8.29 -7.80 -0.95
CA ILE A 42 8.62 -6.38 -0.82
C ILE A 42 7.35 -5.55 -0.55
N ILE A 43 6.24 -5.83 -1.25
CA ILE A 43 4.95 -5.15 -1.02
C ILE A 43 4.46 -5.38 0.42
N MET A 44 4.61 -6.59 0.96
CA MET A 44 4.18 -6.89 2.33
C MET A 44 5.08 -6.25 3.40
N ALA A 45 6.36 -6.01 3.10
CA ALA A 45 7.33 -5.48 4.07
C ALA A 45 7.21 -3.95 4.32
N GLN A 46 6.49 -3.20 3.48
CA GLN A 46 6.40 -1.73 3.62
C GLN A 46 5.31 -1.23 4.58
N VAL A 47 4.51 -2.10 5.20
CA VAL A 47 3.41 -1.68 6.09
C VAL A 47 3.87 -1.58 7.55
N SER A 48 4.67 -0.56 7.85
CA SER A 48 4.93 -0.13 9.23
C SER A 48 4.86 1.39 9.32
N SER A 49 3.65 1.92 9.53
CA SER A 49 3.41 3.35 9.67
C SER A 49 4.02 3.86 10.98
N SER A 50 5.16 4.54 10.88
CA SER A 50 5.73 5.28 12.01
C SER A 50 5.00 6.61 12.20
N TRP A 51 4.48 6.85 13.40
CA TRP A 51 3.74 8.07 13.73
C TRP A 51 4.68 9.13 14.29
N ASN A 52 4.61 10.34 13.75
CA ASN A 52 5.47 11.45 14.17
C ASN A 52 4.66 12.62 14.73
N VAL A 53 5.19 13.28 15.77
CA VAL A 53 4.61 14.53 16.28
C VAL A 53 4.68 15.59 15.18
N GLY A 54 3.56 16.24 14.94
CA GLY A 54 3.39 17.25 13.92
C GLY A 54 2.92 16.72 12.56
N GLN A 55 2.79 15.41 12.39
CA GLN A 55 2.19 14.81 11.21
C GLN A 55 0.71 15.16 11.10
N VAL A 56 0.26 15.50 9.90
CA VAL A 56 -1.16 15.69 9.59
C VAL A 56 -1.77 14.33 9.31
N VAL A 57 -2.88 14.04 9.96
CA VAL A 57 -3.59 12.78 9.88
C VAL A 57 -5.10 13.01 9.80
N ASN A 58 -5.82 12.04 9.25
CA ASN A 58 -7.27 12.02 9.25
C ASN A 58 -7.78 11.00 10.27
N VAL A 59 -8.65 11.43 11.19
CA VAL A 59 -9.21 10.56 12.24
C VAL A 59 -10.61 10.11 11.84
N LYS A 60 -10.92 8.82 11.99
CA LYS A 60 -12.25 8.26 11.69
C LYS A 60 -13.34 8.77 12.64
N PRO A 61 -14.57 9.01 12.16
CA PRO A 61 -15.70 9.34 13.01
C PRO A 61 -16.10 8.15 13.90
N ARG A 62 -16.52 8.43 15.14
CA ARG A 62 -17.07 7.44 16.08
C ARG A 62 -18.28 8.03 16.80
N THR A 63 -19.42 7.38 16.64
CA THR A 63 -20.68 7.78 17.28
C THR A 63 -21.28 6.60 18.03
N TRP A 64 -21.46 6.75 19.34
CA TRP A 64 -22.21 5.81 20.18
C TRP A 64 -23.21 6.57 21.05
N ALA A 65 -24.19 5.88 21.65
CA ALA A 65 -25.27 6.52 22.39
C ALA A 65 -24.73 7.40 23.53
N GLY A 66 -24.77 8.73 23.36
CA GLY A 66 -24.26 9.69 24.33
C GLY A 66 -22.87 10.27 24.03
N ILE A 67 -22.14 9.80 23.02
CA ILE A 67 -20.87 10.39 22.57
C ILE A 67 -20.84 10.54 21.04
N ASN A 68 -20.56 11.77 20.59
CA ASN A 68 -20.35 12.10 19.19
C ASN A 68 -18.93 12.64 18.97
N ARG A 69 -18.08 11.85 18.30
CA ARG A 69 -16.73 12.25 17.85
C ARG A 69 -16.73 12.27 16.32
N PRO A 70 -16.88 13.44 15.67
CA PRO A 70 -17.03 13.52 14.21
C PRO A 70 -15.77 13.14 13.43
N GLY A 71 -14.61 13.00 14.08
CA GLY A 71 -13.34 12.75 13.41
C GLY A 71 -12.90 13.95 12.55
N GLY A 72 -12.05 13.69 11.56
CA GLY A 72 -11.57 14.66 10.59
C GLY A 72 -10.07 14.91 10.67
N ALA A 73 -9.61 15.93 9.92
CA ALA A 73 -8.20 16.26 9.79
C ALA A 73 -7.64 16.93 11.06
N GLY A 74 -6.51 16.41 11.53
CA GLY A 74 -5.82 16.90 12.71
C GLY A 74 -4.32 16.70 12.63
N LYS A 75 -3.62 17.28 13.60
CA LYS A 75 -2.17 17.18 13.75
C LYS A 75 -1.83 16.38 14.99
N ILE A 76 -0.92 15.42 14.88
CA ILE A 76 -0.43 14.66 16.03
C ILE A 76 0.35 15.63 16.94
N THR A 77 0.00 15.64 18.21
CA THR A 77 0.64 16.50 19.23
C THR A 77 1.46 15.70 20.23
N LYS A 78 1.09 14.45 20.49
CA LYS A 78 1.81 13.52 21.36
C LYS A 78 1.68 12.10 20.82
N VAL A 79 2.77 11.36 20.86
CA VAL A 79 2.83 9.92 20.63
C VAL A 79 3.34 9.30 21.92
N GLU A 80 2.58 8.40 22.51
CA GLU A 80 2.93 7.72 23.75
C GLU A 80 2.87 6.21 23.52
N MET A 81 3.83 5.48 24.08
CA MET A 81 3.86 4.02 24.01
C MET A 81 3.53 3.51 25.41
N GLN A 82 2.39 2.84 25.55
CA GLN A 82 1.90 2.31 26.81
C GLN A 82 1.60 0.82 26.61
N ASP A 83 2.24 -0.05 27.40
CA ASP A 83 2.00 -1.50 27.38
C ASP A 83 2.06 -2.12 25.97
N ASP A 84 3.10 -1.77 25.20
CA ASP A 84 3.31 -2.15 23.78
C ASP A 84 2.26 -1.62 22.78
N GLN A 85 1.33 -0.78 23.23
CA GLN A 85 0.37 -0.09 22.37
C GLN A 85 0.75 1.38 22.16
N VAL A 86 0.68 1.82 20.91
CA VAL A 86 0.89 3.23 20.56
C VAL A 86 -0.42 3.97 20.78
N LYS A 87 -0.39 5.05 21.57
CA LYS A 87 -1.51 5.97 21.78
C LYS A 87 -1.17 7.33 21.19
N LEU A 88 -2.11 7.87 20.42
CA LEU A 88 -1.95 9.13 19.71
C LEU A 88 -2.85 10.21 20.33
N THR A 89 -2.30 11.41 20.52
CA THR A 89 -3.10 12.59 20.83
C THR A 89 -3.11 13.52 19.63
N VAL A 90 -4.29 13.80 19.10
CA VAL A 90 -4.49 14.60 17.89
C VAL A 90 -5.24 15.87 18.23
N LYS A 91 -4.73 17.00 17.73
CA LYS A 91 -5.43 18.29 17.78
C LYS A 91 -6.02 18.58 16.41
N TYR A 92 -7.33 18.74 16.34
CA TYR A 92 -8.02 18.96 15.06
C TYR A 92 -7.74 20.37 14.52
N ILE A 93 -7.70 20.48 13.19
CA ILE A 93 -7.45 21.76 12.51
C ILE A 93 -8.62 22.73 12.76
N LEU A 94 -9.86 22.22 12.75
CA LEU A 94 -11.08 23.00 12.97
C LEU A 94 -11.41 23.22 14.47
N GLY A 95 -10.50 22.83 15.37
CA GLY A 95 -10.66 22.97 16.81
C GLY A 95 -11.11 21.69 17.51
N GLY A 96 -10.80 21.60 18.81
CA GLY A 96 -10.95 20.38 19.61
C GLY A 96 -9.72 19.48 19.60
N SER A 97 -9.77 18.42 20.40
CA SER A 97 -8.70 17.43 20.51
C SER A 97 -9.27 16.07 20.87
N ASP A 98 -8.66 15.02 20.34
CA ASP A 98 -8.88 13.65 20.77
C ASP A 98 -7.60 13.09 21.40
N LYS A 99 -7.77 12.47 22.57
CA LYS A 99 -6.69 11.88 23.35
C LYS A 99 -6.83 10.36 23.32
N ASP A 100 -5.71 9.67 23.52
CA ASP A 100 -5.67 8.20 23.62
C ASP A 100 -6.29 7.49 22.41
N LEU A 101 -5.99 7.99 21.20
CA LEU A 101 -6.44 7.38 19.96
C LEU A 101 -5.60 6.17 19.58
N ASP A 102 -6.29 5.10 19.18
CA ASP A 102 -5.66 3.94 18.57
C ASP A 102 -5.21 4.24 17.13
N PRO A 103 -4.04 3.74 16.70
CA PRO A 103 -3.53 3.90 15.34
C PRO A 103 -4.50 3.42 14.25
N CYS A 104 -5.33 2.41 14.54
CA CYS A 104 -6.31 1.85 13.60
C CYS A 104 -7.40 2.85 13.16
N LEU A 105 -7.56 3.93 13.92
CA LEU A 105 -8.55 4.99 13.68
C LEU A 105 -7.96 6.19 12.95
N VAL A 106 -6.66 6.17 12.69
CA VAL A 106 -5.90 7.26 12.12
C VAL A 106 -5.39 6.83 10.75
N GLU A 107 -5.64 7.65 9.75
CA GLU A 107 -5.20 7.44 8.38
C GLU A 107 -4.26 8.56 7.98
N VAL A 108 -3.18 8.21 7.27
CA VAL A 108 -2.31 9.21 6.67
C VAL A 108 -3.03 9.73 5.42
N PRO A 109 -3.34 11.04 5.34
CA PRO A 109 -3.97 11.58 4.15
C PRO A 109 -3.04 11.36 2.97
N GLU A 110 -3.56 10.75 1.92
CA GLU A 110 -2.87 10.67 0.64
C GLU A 110 -2.75 12.09 0.11
N GLU A 111 -1.52 12.58 -0.10
CA GLU A 111 -1.31 13.93 -0.61
C GLU A 111 -1.85 14.00 -2.04
N LEU A 112 -3.07 14.53 -2.18
CA LEU A 112 -3.65 14.87 -3.47
C LEU A 112 -2.70 15.87 -4.14
N GLY A 113 -2.00 15.39 -5.15
CA GLY A 113 -0.85 16.02 -5.78
C GLY A 113 -0.99 17.51 -5.98
N THR A 114 0.11 18.20 -5.72
CA THR A 114 0.36 19.60 -6.03
C THR A 114 -0.29 19.96 -7.36
N ARG A 115 -1.44 20.64 -7.32
CA ARG A 115 -2.01 21.26 -8.53
C ARG A 115 -0.98 22.30 -8.98
N GLU A 116 -0.23 21.98 -10.03
CA GLU A 116 0.57 22.97 -10.73
C GLU A 116 -0.36 24.12 -11.14
N ARG A 117 -0.17 25.29 -10.52
CA ARG A 117 -0.84 26.51 -10.95
C ARG A 117 -0.19 26.90 -12.27
N LYS A 118 -0.95 26.77 -13.35
CA LYS A 118 -0.59 27.25 -14.69
C LYS A 118 -0.80 28.75 -14.81
#